data_AF-A0A561T687-F1
#
_entry.id   AF-A0A561T687-F1
#
_cell.length_a   1.000
_cell.length_b   1.000
_cell.length_c   1.000
_cell.angle_alpha   90.00
_cell.angle_beta   90.00
_cell.angle_gamma   90.00
#
_symmetry.space_group_name_H-M   'P 1'
#
loop_
_entity.id
_entity.type
_entity.pdbx_description
1 polymer ?
#
loop_
_entity_poly.entity_id
_entity_poly.type
_entity_poly.pdbx_seq_one_letter_code
_entity_poly.pdbx_strand_id
1 'polypeptide(L)'
;MPGVRDYPQGLDRPIRDVQAQLSGRGGLRPFAFASADFEPLPADRDPALPTFEFVNEVPEAELPAEFGAAFGEGVHRQLRSWSYGETLPYAVLVRLRHARWRAGESTAAGFTTAGQQAAHEFSECFHHRVGPRRLLSAQGPTTDAPAAVRDVHVRLVNQTMCGHFAIATADFEPLPADGELLFEFVNEVPEEQLPLDFADAFERGLREELYATPDGRLPLRAFRVRLHDARWHEVDSNERVFKAAGRKAAAEALGRS
;
A
#
# COMPACT_ATOMS: atom_id res chain seq x y z
N MET A 1 1.40 -34.89 -1.64
CA MET A 1 2.28 -34.16 -2.58
C MET A 1 1.66 -32.78 -2.77
N PRO A 2 2.11 -31.72 -2.07
CA PRO A 2 1.53 -30.40 -2.26
C PRO A 2 1.90 -29.90 -3.66
N GLY A 3 0.89 -29.46 -4.41
CA GLY A 3 0.97 -29.12 -5.82
C GLY A 3 2.08 -28.12 -6.13
N VAL A 4 2.82 -28.43 -7.20
CA VAL A 4 3.65 -27.49 -7.92
C VAL A 4 2.77 -26.28 -8.21
N ARG A 5 3.07 -25.13 -7.59
CA ARG A 5 2.49 -23.87 -8.06
C ARG A 5 3.07 -23.67 -9.46
N ASP A 6 2.24 -23.76 -10.50
CA ASP A 6 2.68 -23.41 -11.84
C ASP A 6 3.05 -21.93 -11.85
N TYR A 7 4.35 -21.68 -11.94
CA TYR A 7 4.93 -20.36 -12.09
C TYR A 7 5.30 -20.18 -13.56
N PRO A 8 4.96 -19.05 -14.19
CA PRO A 8 4.19 -17.92 -13.66
C PRO A 8 2.68 -18.23 -13.53
N GLN A 9 2.02 -17.55 -12.59
CA GLN A 9 0.55 -17.56 -12.48
C GLN A 9 -0.04 -16.80 -13.67
N GLY A 10 -1.02 -17.41 -14.36
CA GLY A 10 -1.76 -16.76 -15.44
C GLY A 10 -2.71 -15.69 -14.89
N LEU A 11 -2.57 -14.45 -15.36
CA LEU A 11 -3.55 -13.40 -15.11
C LEU A 11 -4.73 -13.60 -16.07
N ASP A 12 -5.93 -13.85 -15.55
CA ASP A 12 -7.14 -14.06 -16.34
C ASP A 12 -7.80 -12.75 -16.81
N ARG A 13 -7.49 -11.64 -16.14
CA ARG A 13 -7.99 -10.30 -16.44
C ARG A 13 -7.01 -9.23 -15.98
N PRO A 14 -7.06 -8.01 -16.57
CA PRO A 14 -6.29 -6.89 -16.04
C PRO A 14 -6.83 -6.42 -14.68
N ILE A 15 -5.93 -5.96 -13.81
CA ILE A 15 -6.26 -5.24 -12.58
C ILE A 15 -5.93 -3.76 -12.82
N ARG A 16 -6.98 -2.93 -12.86
CA ARG A 16 -6.90 -1.54 -13.27
C ARG A 16 -6.89 -0.61 -12.06
N ASP A 17 -6.19 0.53 -12.17
CA ASP A 17 -6.15 1.58 -11.15
C ASP A 17 -5.63 1.07 -9.79
N VAL A 18 -4.53 0.31 -9.82
CA VAL A 18 -3.81 -0.11 -8.61
C VAL A 18 -3.04 1.10 -8.07
N GLN A 19 -3.51 1.63 -6.95
CA GLN A 19 -2.97 2.86 -6.37
C GLN A 19 -1.96 2.55 -5.26
N ALA A 20 -0.85 3.27 -5.28
CA ALA A 20 0.14 3.30 -4.22
C ALA A 20 0.33 4.74 -3.75
N GLN A 21 0.48 4.90 -2.44
CA GLN A 21 0.73 6.19 -1.82
C GLN A 21 1.67 6.03 -0.66
N LEU A 22 2.73 6.82 -0.70
CA LEU A 22 3.60 7.09 0.42
C LEU A 22 3.40 8.54 0.79
N SER A 23 3.03 8.76 2.04
CA SER A 23 2.95 10.08 2.64
C SER A 23 3.79 10.06 3.91
N GLY A 24 4.67 11.03 4.05
CA GLY A 24 5.42 11.25 5.27
C GLY A 24 5.80 12.72 5.32
N ARG A 25 5.16 13.49 6.20
CA ARG A 25 5.74 14.77 6.62
C ARG A 25 6.80 14.44 7.68
N GLY A 26 8.04 14.90 7.47
CA GLY A 26 9.12 14.72 8.45
C GLY A 26 10.34 13.92 7.97
N GLY A 27 10.42 13.56 6.68
CA GLY A 27 11.66 13.03 6.09
C GLY A 27 11.90 11.52 6.22
N LEU A 28 11.07 10.78 6.95
CA LEU A 28 11.17 9.31 7.04
C LEU A 28 10.59 8.59 5.82
N ARG A 29 9.58 9.18 5.15
CA ARG A 29 9.02 8.67 3.88
C ARG A 29 8.80 9.79 2.89
N PRO A 30 9.48 9.79 1.74
CA PRO A 30 9.24 10.76 0.68
C PRO A 30 7.81 10.61 0.13
N PHE A 31 7.18 11.73 -0.21
CA PHE A 31 5.86 11.74 -0.82
C PHE A 31 5.93 11.07 -2.20
N ALA A 32 5.04 10.12 -2.46
CA ALA A 32 4.84 9.57 -3.79
C ALA A 32 3.39 9.07 -3.90
N PHE A 33 2.71 9.43 -4.98
CA PHE A 33 1.45 8.79 -5.34
C PHE A 33 1.56 8.27 -6.76
N ALA A 34 1.05 7.07 -7.01
CA ALA A 34 1.05 6.44 -8.32
C ALA A 34 -0.21 5.57 -8.49
N SER A 35 -0.76 5.53 -9.70
CA SER A 35 -1.78 4.58 -10.12
C SER A 35 -1.30 3.86 -11.37
N ALA A 36 -1.36 2.53 -11.35
CA ALA A 36 -0.92 1.69 -12.45
C ALA A 36 -1.92 0.58 -12.78
N ASP A 37 -1.95 0.20 -14.04
CA ASP A 37 -2.67 -0.97 -14.52
C ASP A 37 -1.71 -2.17 -14.62
N PHE A 38 -2.17 -3.34 -14.18
CA PHE A 38 -1.45 -4.61 -14.29
C PHE A 38 -2.22 -5.51 -15.26
N GLU A 39 -1.63 -5.79 -16.41
CA GLU A 39 -2.27 -6.53 -17.50
C GLU A 39 -1.56 -7.86 -17.77
N PRO A 40 -2.27 -8.93 -18.16
CA PRO A 40 -1.61 -10.13 -18.66
C PRO A 40 -0.78 -9.79 -19.90
N LEU A 41 0.44 -10.32 -19.97
CA LEU A 41 1.13 -10.40 -21.25
C LEU A 41 0.40 -11.38 -22.18
N PRO A 42 0.45 -11.19 -23.51
CA PRO A 42 -0.19 -12.09 -24.48
C PRO A 42 0.27 -13.56 -24.30
N ALA A 43 -0.68 -14.49 -24.35
CA ALA A 43 -0.41 -15.91 -24.13
C ALA A 43 0.40 -16.57 -25.27
N ASP A 44 0.38 -16.00 -26.46
CA ASP A 44 1.08 -16.44 -27.67
C ASP A 44 2.45 -15.77 -27.88
N ARG A 45 2.93 -15.05 -26.86
CA ARG A 45 4.19 -14.31 -26.89
C ARG A 45 5.40 -15.24 -26.97
N ASP A 46 6.45 -14.77 -27.64
CA ASP A 46 7.75 -15.44 -27.69
C ASP A 46 8.29 -15.68 -26.25
N PRO A 47 8.56 -16.94 -25.86
CA PRO A 47 9.10 -17.29 -24.54
C PRO A 47 10.44 -16.64 -24.21
N ALA A 48 11.20 -16.17 -25.22
CA ALA A 48 12.47 -15.48 -25.02
C ALA A 48 12.30 -14.02 -24.54
N LEU A 49 11.10 -13.45 -24.66
CA LEU A 49 10.82 -12.08 -24.24
C LEU A 49 10.60 -12.00 -22.71
N PRO A 50 10.96 -10.88 -22.06
CA PRO A 50 10.94 -10.77 -20.60
C PRO A 50 9.52 -10.92 -20.03
N THR A 51 9.34 -11.64 -18.93
CA THR A 51 8.02 -11.83 -18.28
C THR A 51 7.51 -10.60 -17.53
N PHE A 52 8.27 -9.51 -17.54
CA PHE A 52 7.87 -8.21 -17.00
C PHE A 52 8.12 -7.12 -18.03
N GLU A 53 7.11 -6.32 -18.30
CA GLU A 53 7.20 -5.11 -19.09
C GLU A 53 6.64 -3.92 -18.30
N PHE A 54 7.28 -2.75 -18.42
CA PHE A 54 6.83 -1.52 -17.79
C PHE A 54 6.73 -0.40 -18.83
N VAL A 55 5.61 0.32 -18.80
CA VAL A 55 5.36 1.49 -19.65
C VAL A 55 4.95 2.65 -18.75
N ASN A 56 5.71 3.74 -18.80
CA ASN A 56 5.28 5.01 -18.19
C ASN A 56 4.44 5.79 -19.21
N GLU A 57 3.15 5.97 -18.91
CA GLU A 57 2.23 6.77 -19.74
C GLU A 57 1.96 8.16 -19.15
N VAL A 58 2.56 8.48 -18.00
CA VAL A 58 2.50 9.82 -17.41
C VAL A 58 3.43 10.74 -18.21
N PRO A 59 2.94 11.90 -18.70
CA PRO A 59 3.78 12.84 -19.44
C PRO A 59 4.97 13.32 -18.62
N GLU A 60 6.13 13.49 -19.26
CA GLU A 60 7.36 13.96 -18.60
C GLU A 60 7.22 15.36 -17.98
N ALA A 61 6.30 16.18 -18.53
CA ALA A 61 5.94 17.48 -17.96
C ALA A 61 5.22 17.38 -16.60
N GLU A 62 4.61 16.23 -16.30
CA GLU A 62 3.86 15.99 -15.06
C GLU A 62 4.65 15.15 -14.05
N LEU A 63 5.56 14.29 -14.53
CA LEU A 63 6.40 13.43 -13.71
C LEU A 63 7.84 13.39 -14.28
N PRO A 64 8.85 13.78 -13.49
CA PRO A 64 10.25 13.57 -13.85
C PRO A 64 10.51 12.11 -14.27
N ALA A 65 11.23 11.91 -15.38
CA ALA A 65 11.46 10.59 -15.95
C ALA A 65 12.09 9.60 -14.94
N GLU A 66 12.97 10.09 -14.07
CA GLU A 66 13.59 9.33 -12.99
C GLU A 66 12.58 8.73 -11.99
N PHE A 67 11.47 9.42 -11.71
CA PHE A 67 10.44 8.94 -10.78
C PHE A 67 9.59 7.85 -11.42
N GLY A 68 9.22 8.02 -12.70
CA GLY A 68 8.53 6.98 -13.47
C GLY A 68 9.37 5.71 -13.58
N ALA A 69 10.66 5.85 -13.91
CA ALA A 69 11.59 4.73 -13.96
C ALA A 69 11.77 4.05 -12.60
N ALA A 70 11.92 4.84 -11.53
CA ALA A 70 12.06 4.33 -10.17
C ALA A 70 10.84 3.53 -9.71
N PHE A 71 9.63 3.94 -10.09
CA PHE A 71 8.39 3.18 -9.83
C PHE A 71 8.42 1.82 -10.52
N GLY A 72 8.73 1.77 -11.82
CA GLY A 72 8.81 0.51 -12.56
C GLY A 72 9.85 -0.46 -11.98
N GLU A 73 11.01 0.05 -11.59
CA GLU A 73 12.05 -0.72 -10.88
C GLU A 73 11.55 -1.26 -9.53
N GLY A 74 10.79 -0.46 -8.79
CA GLY A 74 10.16 -0.89 -7.54
C GLY A 74 9.20 -2.07 -7.72
N VAL A 75 8.33 -2.00 -8.72
CA VAL A 75 7.42 -3.09 -9.07
C VAL A 75 8.21 -4.36 -9.43
N HIS A 76 9.19 -4.23 -10.33
CA HIS A 76 10.01 -5.36 -10.77
C HIS A 76 10.77 -6.01 -9.61
N ARG A 77 11.38 -5.20 -8.74
CA ARG A 77 12.08 -5.66 -7.55
C ARG A 77 11.18 -6.46 -6.62
N GLN A 78 9.95 -5.98 -6.40
CA GLN A 78 8.98 -6.69 -5.57
C GLN A 78 8.61 -8.04 -6.19
N LEU A 79 8.31 -8.08 -7.49
CA LEU A 79 8.00 -9.34 -8.18
C LEU A 79 9.18 -10.32 -8.14
N ARG A 80 10.42 -9.83 -8.29
CA ARG A 80 11.63 -10.64 -8.12
C ARG A 80 11.79 -11.20 -6.71
N SER A 81 11.41 -10.45 -5.68
CA SER A 81 11.47 -10.95 -4.29
C SER A 81 10.55 -12.16 -4.04
N TRP A 82 9.55 -12.36 -4.91
CA TRP A 82 8.62 -13.50 -4.87
C TRP A 82 8.94 -14.56 -5.93
N SER A 83 10.07 -14.43 -6.65
CA SER A 83 10.43 -15.38 -7.69
C SER A 83 10.78 -16.75 -7.10
N TYR A 84 10.56 -17.80 -7.89
CA TYR A 84 11.07 -19.12 -7.60
C TYR A 84 12.15 -19.46 -8.63
N GLY A 85 13.41 -19.49 -8.18
CA GLY A 85 14.55 -19.45 -9.10
C GLY A 85 14.57 -18.14 -9.89
N GLU A 86 14.76 -18.23 -11.21
CA GLU A 86 14.79 -17.07 -12.11
C GLU A 86 13.41 -16.69 -12.68
N THR A 87 12.36 -17.44 -12.35
CA THR A 87 11.02 -17.25 -12.91
C THR A 87 10.17 -16.33 -12.03
N LEU A 88 9.66 -15.24 -12.61
CA LEU A 88 8.75 -14.31 -11.93
C LEU A 88 7.40 -14.95 -11.59
N PRO A 89 6.71 -14.45 -10.53
CA PRO A 89 5.39 -14.92 -10.14
C PRO A 89 4.30 -14.71 -11.19
N TYR A 90 4.45 -13.70 -12.03
CA TYR A 90 3.46 -13.27 -13.02
C TYR A 90 4.15 -12.89 -14.33
N ALA A 91 3.48 -13.15 -15.45
CA ALA A 91 3.82 -12.56 -16.74
C ALA A 91 2.94 -11.32 -16.95
N VAL A 92 3.50 -10.12 -16.72
CA VAL A 92 2.70 -8.90 -16.54
C VAL A 92 3.27 -7.69 -17.28
N LEU A 93 2.38 -6.93 -17.90
CA LEU A 93 2.62 -5.58 -18.42
C LEU A 93 2.06 -4.57 -17.41
N VAL A 94 2.90 -3.67 -16.94
CA VAL A 94 2.54 -2.64 -15.97
C VAL A 94 2.54 -1.28 -16.66
N ARG A 95 1.41 -0.59 -16.64
CA ARG A 95 1.26 0.75 -17.23
C ARG A 95 1.07 1.76 -16.11
N LEU A 96 2.03 2.66 -15.89
CA LEU A 96 1.86 3.78 -14.96
C LEU A 96 0.96 4.83 -15.63
N ARG A 97 -0.24 5.04 -15.06
CA ARG A 97 -1.30 5.88 -15.64
C ARG A 97 -1.31 7.29 -15.06
N HIS A 98 -1.11 7.38 -13.74
CA HIS A 98 -1.10 8.64 -13.02
C HIS A 98 -0.01 8.62 -11.95
N ALA A 99 0.61 9.76 -11.71
CA ALA A 99 1.56 9.92 -10.63
C ALA A 99 1.50 11.36 -10.09
N ARG A 100 1.83 11.54 -8.81
CA ARG A 100 1.99 12.86 -8.21
C ARG A 100 3.23 12.88 -7.35
N TRP A 101 3.90 14.03 -7.40
CA TRP A 101 5.10 14.30 -6.65
C TRP A 101 5.04 15.73 -6.09
N ARG A 102 5.91 16.01 -5.13
CA ARG A 102 6.04 17.32 -4.48
C ARG A 102 7.52 17.68 -4.42
N ALA A 103 7.86 18.87 -4.91
CA ALA A 103 9.24 19.35 -4.87
C ALA A 103 9.76 19.39 -3.44
N GLY A 104 10.93 18.79 -3.20
CA GLY A 104 11.56 18.70 -1.88
C GLY A 104 10.97 17.63 -0.94
N GLU A 105 9.83 17.03 -1.26
CA GLU A 105 9.21 15.94 -0.49
C GLU A 105 9.29 14.59 -1.21
N SER A 106 9.32 14.57 -2.55
CA SER A 106 9.41 13.35 -3.35
C SER A 106 10.83 13.00 -3.73
N THR A 107 11.14 11.70 -3.77
CA THR A 107 12.43 11.18 -4.24
C THR A 107 12.23 9.94 -5.10
N ALA A 108 13.24 9.60 -5.90
CA ALA A 108 13.24 8.35 -6.66
C ALA A 108 13.07 7.12 -5.76
N ALA A 109 13.73 7.09 -4.60
CA ALA A 109 13.55 6.01 -3.61
C ALA A 109 12.09 5.88 -3.16
N GLY A 110 11.39 7.01 -2.96
CA GLY A 110 9.95 7.01 -2.69
C GLY A 110 9.13 6.37 -3.78
N PHE A 111 9.39 6.73 -5.03
CA PHE A 111 8.70 6.11 -6.16
C PHE A 111 9.02 4.62 -6.29
N THR A 112 10.24 4.17 -5.97
CA THR A 112 10.57 2.74 -5.87
C THR A 112 9.74 2.04 -4.81
N THR A 113 9.64 2.59 -3.60
CA THR A 113 8.80 2.00 -2.55
C THR A 113 7.32 2.01 -2.94
N ALA A 114 6.85 3.05 -3.64
CA ALA A 114 5.47 3.10 -4.17
C ALA A 114 5.23 2.00 -5.21
N GLY A 115 6.22 1.70 -6.06
CA GLY A 115 6.16 0.57 -6.99
C GLY A 115 6.06 -0.79 -6.28
N GLN A 116 6.83 -0.99 -5.22
CA GLN A 116 6.75 -2.21 -4.40
C GLN A 116 5.37 -2.36 -3.74
N GLN A 117 4.84 -1.27 -3.19
CA GLN A 117 3.51 -1.23 -2.61
C GLN A 117 2.42 -1.55 -3.65
N ALA A 118 2.52 -0.99 -4.87
CA ALA A 118 1.59 -1.29 -5.95
C ALA A 118 1.60 -2.78 -6.33
N ALA A 119 2.78 -3.41 -6.41
CA ALA A 119 2.88 -4.84 -6.65
C ALA A 119 2.24 -5.68 -5.54
N HIS A 120 2.37 -5.27 -4.27
CA HIS A 120 1.70 -5.91 -3.13
C HIS A 120 0.17 -5.80 -3.26
N GLU A 121 -0.34 -4.60 -3.51
CA GLU A 121 -1.77 -4.35 -3.70
C GLU A 121 -2.33 -5.19 -4.86
N PHE A 122 -1.61 -5.22 -5.99
CA PHE A 122 -1.94 -6.06 -7.14
C PHE A 122 -2.06 -7.55 -6.75
N SER A 123 -1.06 -8.09 -6.04
CA SER A 123 -1.04 -9.49 -5.62
C SER A 123 -2.22 -9.82 -4.69
N GLU A 124 -2.55 -8.94 -3.74
CA GLU A 124 -3.72 -9.09 -2.86
C GLU A 124 -5.02 -9.05 -3.66
N CYS A 125 -5.17 -8.10 -4.60
CA CYS A 125 -6.34 -7.99 -5.47
C CYS A 125 -6.55 -9.27 -6.30
N PHE A 126 -5.47 -9.80 -6.86
CA PHE A 126 -5.49 -11.03 -7.64
C PHE A 126 -5.93 -12.22 -6.79
N HIS A 127 -5.29 -12.44 -5.64
CA HIS A 127 -5.55 -13.60 -4.79
C HIS A 127 -6.91 -13.56 -4.09
N HIS A 128 -7.35 -12.39 -3.64
CA HIS A 128 -8.62 -12.22 -2.94
C HIS A 128 -9.80 -11.90 -3.88
N ARG A 129 -9.53 -11.74 -5.19
CA ARG A 129 -10.51 -11.34 -6.20
C ARG A 129 -11.27 -10.05 -5.87
N VAL A 130 -10.58 -9.14 -5.19
CA VAL A 130 -11.08 -7.80 -4.87
C VAL A 130 -10.49 -6.78 -5.85
N GLY A 131 -11.18 -5.64 -6.02
CA GLY A 131 -10.64 -4.52 -6.77
C GLY A 131 -9.61 -3.72 -5.96
N PRO A 132 -8.72 -2.97 -6.61
CA PRO A 132 -7.77 -2.12 -5.90
C PRO A 132 -8.46 -1.01 -5.14
N ARG A 133 -7.79 -0.62 -4.06
CA ARG A 133 -8.23 0.44 -3.15
C ARG A 133 -8.06 1.80 -3.81
N ARG A 134 -9.13 2.60 -3.81
CA ARG A 134 -9.07 4.00 -4.24
C ARG A 134 -8.59 4.91 -3.11
N LEU A 135 -7.39 5.43 -3.26
CA LEU A 135 -6.78 6.45 -2.41
C LEU A 135 -7.13 7.88 -2.89
N LEU A 136 -7.60 8.04 -4.12
CA LEU A 136 -8.10 9.31 -4.67
C LEU A 136 -9.62 9.34 -4.85
N SER A 137 -10.20 10.53 -4.69
CA SER A 137 -11.61 10.75 -4.97
C SER A 137 -11.87 10.94 -6.46
N ALA A 138 -12.85 10.21 -6.98
CA ALA A 138 -13.42 10.45 -8.32
C ALA A 138 -14.64 11.40 -8.26
N GLN A 139 -15.21 11.65 -7.08
CA GLN A 139 -16.37 12.51 -6.87
C GLN A 139 -15.96 13.75 -6.07
N GLY A 140 -16.67 14.87 -6.28
CA GLY A 140 -16.42 16.13 -5.58
C GLY A 140 -16.48 16.00 -4.04
N PRO A 141 -16.29 17.11 -3.32
CA PRO A 141 -16.01 17.11 -1.88
C PRO A 141 -16.97 16.23 -1.08
N THR A 142 -16.43 15.38 -0.22
CA THR A 142 -17.24 14.53 0.65
C THR A 142 -18.01 15.41 1.64
N THR A 143 -19.34 15.26 1.68
CA THR A 143 -20.23 16.26 2.29
C THR A 143 -20.28 16.23 3.82
N ASP A 144 -19.46 15.42 4.49
CA ASP A 144 -19.43 15.39 5.95
C ASP A 144 -18.05 14.94 6.45
N ALA A 145 -17.29 15.84 7.07
CA ALA A 145 -15.98 15.54 7.64
C ALA A 145 -16.16 14.79 8.98
N PRO A 146 -15.52 13.62 9.17
CA PRO A 146 -15.57 12.91 10.44
C PRO A 146 -14.94 13.77 11.54
N ALA A 147 -15.43 13.64 12.77
CA ALA A 147 -14.72 14.21 13.91
C ALA A 147 -13.33 13.56 14.01
N ALA A 148 -12.32 14.35 14.36
CA ALA A 148 -11.00 13.80 14.65
C ALA A 148 -11.09 12.88 15.87
N VAL A 149 -10.47 11.70 15.77
CA VAL A 149 -10.32 10.74 16.88
C VAL A 149 -8.85 10.71 17.24
N ARG A 150 -8.50 11.10 18.46
CA ARG A 150 -7.12 11.17 18.92
C ARG A 150 -6.80 10.03 19.86
N ASP A 151 -5.53 9.70 19.95
CA ASP A 151 -4.97 8.75 20.90
C ASP A 151 -5.65 7.37 20.85
N VAL A 152 -5.95 6.89 19.64
CA VAL A 152 -6.48 5.53 19.45
C VAL A 152 -5.39 4.54 19.81
N HIS A 153 -5.50 3.94 20.98
CA HIS A 153 -4.48 3.08 21.58
C HIS A 153 -4.83 1.60 21.43
N VAL A 154 -4.08 0.92 20.59
CA VAL A 154 -4.23 -0.52 20.36
C VAL A 154 -3.13 -1.30 21.06
N ARG A 155 -3.54 -2.31 21.83
CA ARG A 155 -2.64 -3.28 22.47
C ARG A 155 -3.03 -4.71 22.09
N LEU A 156 -2.16 -5.37 21.33
CA LEU A 156 -2.24 -6.79 21.01
C LEU A 156 -1.05 -7.50 21.66
N VAL A 157 -1.29 -8.06 22.85
CA VAL A 157 -0.27 -8.78 23.63
C VAL A 157 -0.86 -10.09 24.12
N ASN A 158 -0.29 -11.22 23.68
CA ASN A 158 -0.61 -12.54 24.23
C ASN A 158 0.65 -13.15 24.87
N GLN A 159 0.59 -13.44 26.16
CA GLN A 159 1.73 -13.92 26.93
C GLN A 159 1.77 -15.45 27.10
N THR A 160 0.73 -16.17 26.66
CA THR A 160 0.52 -17.55 27.09
C THR A 160 1.05 -18.61 26.13
N MET A 161 0.95 -18.45 24.80
CA MET A 161 1.47 -19.48 23.89
C MET A 161 1.61 -19.12 22.39
N CYS A 162 1.72 -17.84 22.03
CA CYS A 162 2.21 -17.42 20.71
C CYS A 162 2.60 -15.94 20.76
N GLY A 163 3.83 -15.65 20.34
CA GLY A 163 4.46 -14.33 20.30
C GLY A 163 3.70 -13.35 19.44
N HIS A 164 2.70 -12.71 20.02
CA HIS A 164 2.02 -11.56 19.47
C HIS A 164 2.27 -10.37 20.38
N PHE A 165 3.05 -9.42 19.87
CA PHE A 165 3.29 -8.14 20.50
C PHE A 165 3.17 -7.04 19.45
N ALA A 166 2.18 -6.17 19.64
CA ALA A 166 2.12 -4.87 18.99
C ALA A 166 1.38 -3.89 19.90
N ILE A 167 1.99 -2.72 20.10
CA ILE A 167 1.34 -1.58 20.74
C ILE A 167 1.49 -0.42 19.76
N ALA A 168 0.40 0.28 19.48
CA ALA A 168 0.39 1.44 18.61
C ALA A 168 -0.61 2.47 19.10
N THR A 169 -0.25 3.74 18.99
CA THR A 169 -1.14 4.87 19.26
C THR A 169 -1.15 5.79 18.04
N ALA A 170 -2.34 6.07 17.52
CA ALA A 170 -2.50 6.88 16.32
C ALA A 170 -3.65 7.88 16.44
N ASP A 171 -3.50 9.01 15.74
CA ASP A 171 -4.55 10.01 15.56
C ASP A 171 -5.19 9.85 14.18
N PHE A 172 -6.52 9.93 14.13
CA PHE A 172 -7.33 9.91 12.92
C PHE A 172 -7.93 11.30 12.73
N GLU A 173 -7.40 12.04 11.77
CA GLU A 173 -7.81 13.40 11.43
C GLU A 173 -8.61 13.38 10.12
N PRO A 174 -9.70 14.14 9.99
CA PRO A 174 -10.35 14.32 8.68
C PRO A 174 -9.37 14.99 7.71
N LEU A 175 -9.30 14.47 6.49
CA LEU A 175 -8.67 15.21 5.40
C LEU A 175 -9.58 16.37 4.95
N PRO A 176 -9.00 17.45 4.39
CA PRO A 176 -9.78 18.55 3.83
C PRO A 176 -10.82 18.02 2.82
N ALA A 177 -12.05 18.52 2.90
CA ALA A 177 -13.15 18.04 2.05
C ALA A 177 -12.90 18.33 0.56
N ASP A 178 -12.16 19.39 0.24
CA ASP A 178 -11.68 19.76 -1.10
C ASP A 178 -10.40 19.01 -1.51
N GLY A 179 -9.86 18.16 -0.64
CA GLY A 179 -8.71 17.31 -0.90
C GLY A 179 -9.05 16.17 -1.85
N GLU A 180 -8.15 15.90 -2.79
CA GLU A 180 -8.30 14.78 -3.72
C GLU A 180 -7.91 13.44 -3.08
N LEU A 181 -7.12 13.46 -2.00
CA LEU A 181 -6.72 12.27 -1.24
C LEU A 181 -7.85 11.84 -0.30
N LEU A 182 -8.16 10.55 -0.31
CA LEU A 182 -9.12 9.94 0.59
C LEU A 182 -8.45 9.23 1.78
N PHE A 183 -7.16 8.94 1.67
CA PHE A 183 -6.36 8.36 2.75
C PHE A 183 -4.96 8.97 2.76
N GLU A 184 -4.42 9.24 3.94
CA GLU A 184 -3.03 9.63 4.13
C GLU A 184 -2.52 8.97 5.40
N PHE A 185 -1.40 8.25 5.33
CA PHE A 185 -0.74 7.72 6.51
C PHE A 185 0.51 8.56 6.77
N VAL A 186 0.77 8.90 8.03
CA VAL A 186 1.97 9.63 8.45
C VAL A 186 2.60 8.84 9.58
N ASN A 187 3.80 8.30 9.34
CA ASN A 187 4.62 7.72 10.40
C ASN A 187 5.48 8.81 11.05
N GLU A 188 5.19 9.14 12.29
CA GLU A 188 5.98 10.07 13.12
C GLU A 188 6.92 9.31 14.07
N VAL A 189 6.85 7.97 14.10
CA VAL A 189 7.73 7.13 14.92
C VAL A 189 9.10 6.96 14.23
N PRO A 190 10.22 7.28 14.90
CA PRO A 190 11.56 7.08 14.36
C PRO A 190 11.85 5.61 14.04
N GLU A 191 12.67 5.36 13.01
CA GLU A 191 13.02 4.01 12.58
C GLU A 191 13.76 3.21 13.67
N GLU A 192 14.50 3.91 14.54
CA GLU A 192 15.19 3.30 15.67
C GLU A 192 14.21 2.74 16.72
N GLN A 193 12.99 3.28 16.77
CA GLN A 193 11.94 2.84 17.68
C GLN A 193 11.02 1.81 17.03
N LEU A 194 10.73 1.95 15.73
CA LEU A 194 9.86 1.05 14.99
C LEU A 194 10.46 0.74 13.61
N PRO A 195 10.85 -0.53 13.35
CA PRO A 195 11.24 -0.96 12.01
C PRO A 195 10.21 -0.56 10.95
N LEU A 196 10.69 -0.07 9.81
CA LEU A 196 9.85 0.45 8.73
C LEU A 196 8.81 -0.58 8.26
N ASP A 197 9.19 -1.86 8.19
CA ASP A 197 8.33 -2.98 7.81
C ASP A 197 7.09 -3.10 8.70
N PHE A 198 7.20 -2.76 10.00
CA PHE A 198 6.07 -2.80 10.93
C PHE A 198 5.15 -1.58 10.77
N ALA A 199 5.70 -0.40 10.46
CA ALA A 199 4.90 0.75 10.08
C ALA A 199 4.11 0.47 8.79
N ASP A 200 4.75 -0.15 7.80
CA ASP A 200 4.10 -0.61 6.55
C ASP A 200 2.98 -1.61 6.81
N ALA A 201 3.25 -2.59 7.67
CA ALA A 201 2.26 -3.58 8.06
C ALA A 201 1.05 -2.93 8.73
N PHE A 202 1.29 -2.00 9.66
CA PHE A 202 0.26 -1.25 10.36
C PHE A 202 -0.60 -0.44 9.38
N GLU A 203 0.04 0.31 8.47
CA GLU A 203 -0.63 1.07 7.41
C GLU A 203 -1.50 0.16 6.52
N ARG A 204 -0.98 -0.99 6.10
CA ARG A 204 -1.76 -1.98 5.33
C ARG A 204 -2.98 -2.46 6.10
N GLY A 205 -2.85 -2.65 7.41
CA GLY A 205 -3.96 -2.98 8.30
C GLY A 205 -5.02 -1.88 8.38
N LEU A 206 -4.60 -0.62 8.57
CA LEU A 206 -5.50 0.53 8.55
C LEU A 206 -6.28 0.58 7.25
N ARG A 207 -5.58 0.47 6.12
CA ARG A 207 -6.19 0.43 4.80
C ARG A 207 -7.24 -0.67 4.76
N GLU A 208 -6.87 -1.92 4.99
CA GLU A 208 -7.81 -3.06 4.93
C GLU A 208 -9.13 -2.82 5.62
N GLU A 209 -9.09 -2.34 6.87
CA GLU A 209 -10.31 -2.10 7.64
C GLU A 209 -11.12 -0.91 7.11
N LEU A 210 -10.44 0.18 6.73
CA LEU A 210 -11.10 1.35 6.14
C LEU A 210 -11.78 0.97 4.80
N TYR A 211 -11.19 0.08 4.00
CA TYR A 211 -11.74 -0.37 2.72
C TYR A 211 -12.73 -1.55 2.83
N ALA A 212 -12.90 -2.18 3.99
CA ALA A 212 -13.74 -3.37 4.17
C ALA A 212 -15.25 -3.11 4.03
N THR A 213 -15.70 -1.99 3.44
CA THR A 213 -17.13 -1.79 3.16
C THR A 213 -17.62 -2.75 2.07
N PRO A 214 -18.91 -3.17 2.10
CA PRO A 214 -19.46 -4.17 1.17
C PRO A 214 -19.23 -3.88 -0.32
N ASP A 215 -19.01 -2.60 -0.67
CA ASP A 215 -18.81 -2.13 -2.04
C ASP A 215 -17.35 -1.81 -2.39
N GLY A 216 -16.38 -2.14 -1.51
CA GLY A 216 -14.95 -1.87 -1.71
C GLY A 216 -14.60 -0.38 -1.74
N ARG A 217 -15.45 0.46 -1.14
CA ARG A 217 -15.23 1.90 -1.02
C ARG A 217 -14.54 2.20 0.31
N LEU A 218 -13.74 3.27 0.36
CA LEU A 218 -13.37 3.87 1.64
C LEU A 218 -14.64 4.15 2.47
N PRO A 219 -14.52 4.35 3.79
CA PRO A 219 -15.59 5.02 4.49
C PRO A 219 -15.86 6.32 3.71
N LEU A 220 -17.09 6.82 3.69
CA LEU A 220 -17.48 8.03 2.93
C LEU A 220 -16.66 9.31 3.26
N ARG A 221 -15.64 9.19 4.10
CA ARG A 221 -14.93 10.21 4.82
C ARG A 221 -13.44 9.99 4.65
N ALA A 222 -12.76 11.00 4.13
CA ALA A 222 -11.31 10.98 3.90
C ALA A 222 -10.55 11.17 5.23
N PHE A 223 -9.53 10.36 5.50
CA PHE A 223 -8.78 10.40 6.76
C PHE A 223 -7.27 10.48 6.56
N ARG A 224 -6.62 11.29 7.40
CA ARG A 224 -5.21 11.21 7.70
C ARG A 224 -5.03 10.43 8.99
N VAL A 225 -4.17 9.41 8.98
CA VAL A 225 -3.78 8.67 10.18
C VAL A 225 -2.34 8.98 10.52
N ARG A 226 -2.08 9.49 11.73
CA ARG A 226 -0.75 9.84 12.23
C ARG A 226 -0.35 8.83 13.30
N LEU A 227 0.60 7.95 13.00
CA LEU A 227 1.18 7.02 13.96
C LEU A 227 2.28 7.76 14.73
N HIS A 228 2.06 8.02 16.01
CA HIS A 228 2.97 8.84 16.83
C HIS A 228 3.62 8.09 18.00
N ASP A 229 3.10 6.90 18.37
CA ASP A 229 3.79 5.98 19.27
C ASP A 229 3.58 4.53 18.82
N ALA A 230 4.64 3.74 18.92
CA ALA A 230 4.59 2.31 18.65
C ALA A 230 5.66 1.56 19.44
N ARG A 231 5.35 0.31 19.80
CA ARG A 231 6.30 -0.60 20.46
C ARG A 231 6.21 -1.99 19.84
N TRP A 232 7.37 -2.59 19.69
CA TRP A 232 7.55 -3.94 19.18
C TRP A 232 8.44 -4.76 20.13
N HIS A 233 8.49 -6.08 19.92
CA HIS A 233 9.34 -7.03 20.62
C HIS A 233 10.03 -7.92 19.60
N GLU A 234 11.33 -8.17 19.77
CA GLU A 234 12.16 -8.84 18.77
C GLU A 234 11.62 -10.21 18.33
N VAL A 235 11.10 -10.98 19.28
CA VAL A 235 10.66 -12.36 19.05
C VAL A 235 9.14 -12.45 18.83
N ASP A 236 8.38 -11.54 19.43
CA ASP A 236 6.92 -11.63 19.48
C ASP A 236 6.23 -10.65 18.52
N SER A 237 6.96 -9.75 17.88
CA SER A 237 6.43 -8.89 16.83
C SER A 237 6.70 -9.47 15.46
N ASN A 238 5.70 -9.38 14.60
CA ASN A 238 5.83 -9.69 13.18
C ASN A 238 4.81 -8.88 12.38
N GLU A 239 5.00 -8.85 11.06
CA GLU A 239 4.16 -8.11 10.12
C GLU A 239 2.67 -8.40 10.32
N ARG A 240 2.28 -9.67 10.53
CA ARG A 240 0.87 -10.06 10.68
C ARG A 240 0.23 -9.43 11.91
N VAL A 241 0.98 -9.32 13.00
CA VAL A 241 0.49 -8.74 14.26
C VAL A 241 0.34 -7.22 14.14
N PHE A 242 1.30 -6.52 13.53
CA PHE A 242 1.19 -5.09 13.29
C PHE A 242 0.06 -4.74 12.29
N LYS A 243 -0.12 -5.57 11.27
CA LYS A 243 -1.27 -5.48 10.37
C LYS A 243 -2.60 -5.67 11.09
N ALA A 244 -2.68 -6.62 12.03
CA ALA A 244 -3.85 -6.79 12.87
C ALA A 244 -4.08 -5.58 13.80
N ALA A 245 -3.01 -4.98 14.35
CA ALA A 245 -3.10 -3.79 15.17
C ALA A 245 -3.65 -2.59 14.37
N GLY A 246 -3.20 -2.41 13.13
CA GLY A 246 -3.72 -1.37 12.22
C GLY A 246 -5.22 -1.53 11.94
N ARG A 247 -5.67 -2.75 11.62
CA ARG A 247 -7.11 -3.03 11.45
C ARG A 247 -7.91 -2.67 12.70
N LYS A 248 -7.43 -3.09 13.87
CA LYS A 248 -8.09 -2.80 15.14
C LYS A 248 -8.16 -1.29 15.41
N ALA A 249 -7.10 -0.53 15.13
CA ALA A 249 -7.09 0.92 15.31
C ALA A 249 -8.12 1.61 14.41
N ALA A 250 -8.19 1.22 13.14
CA ALA A 250 -9.20 1.75 12.23
C ALA A 250 -10.63 1.36 12.65
N ALA A 251 -10.86 0.13 13.11
CA ALA A 251 -12.18 -0.31 13.58
C ALA A 251 -12.62 0.48 14.82
N GLU A 252 -11.72 0.72 15.78
CA GLU A 252 -11.98 1.55 16.96
C GLU A 252 -12.29 3.00 16.56
N ALA A 253 -11.51 3.59 15.64
CA ALA A 253 -11.75 4.95 15.14
C ALA A 253 -13.11 5.09 14.41
N LEU A 254 -13.56 4.04 13.73
CA LEU A 254 -14.86 3.99 13.05
C LEU A 254 -16.04 3.63 13.98
N GLY A 255 -15.79 3.33 15.26
CA GLY A 255 -16.83 2.90 16.20
C GLY A 255 -17.41 1.51 15.89
N ARG A 256 -16.59 0.63 15.28
CA ARG A 256 -16.96 -0.74 14.87
C ARG A 256 -16.44 -1.82 15.84
N SER A 257 -16.09 -1.42 17.06
CA SER A 257 -15.50 -2.27 18.11
C SER A 257 -16.43 -3.37 18.61
#